data_AF-A0A0K8VTZ7-F1
#
_entry.id   AF-A0A0K8VTZ7-F1
#
_cell.length_a   1.000
_cell.length_b   1.000
_cell.length_c   1.000
_cell.angle_alpha   90.00
_cell.angle_beta   90.00
_cell.angle_gamma   90.00
#
_symmetry.space_group_name_H-M   'P 1'
#
loop_
_entity.id
_entity.type
_entity.pdbx_description
1 polymer ?
#
loop_
_entity_poly.entity_id
_entity_poly.type
_entity_poly.pdbx_seq_one_letter_code
_entity_poly.pdbx_strand_id
1 'polypeptide(L)'
;MPPKKAKGKKGKKAPMLIDGVDTSTMTRDQLEQFALKLKEEMEREREERNFFQLERDKIRTFWEITRGQLEETRYEVRHKDHEVEMAQELADVDTKHIMQQMKHLQYENQNKIGEIRAEAMTQLKLAQEDHVAQEQELLKDKRDLRRLLREHDETHELQIQQLKMKHNDEMAEARIQFQREAKDMELLHEEKMKALKNEVELVYRMQMFEVEERKNTQIQRLIASHDTAFNDMKNYYNDITLNNLGLISSLKEQLEALRKQSERSDRTAAEMMADNRKLKEPLEAAQTELADLRRKMEHFERDRNQLARLKARNTYVEKQLKALTWETETLLLRNDTLKKEREELKLKFDDVVMELQQKTGLKNVLLERKISMMEREGEKRDLLLKQTQMICGASGDVTQNMQKQIASSLDEKNKLIDELRYELVRVIKAHDDLLATYESKLTQFGIPQDELGFEPLRLSEKHRYLCGPAGLVTKNQ
;
A
#
# COMPACT_ATOMS: atom_id res chain seq x y z
N MET A 1 -139.54 44.86 -49.42
CA MET A 1 -139.41 45.70 -50.64
C MET A 1 -139.97 47.08 -50.28
N PRO A 2 -139.64 48.19 -50.92
CA PRO A 2 -138.36 48.71 -51.41
C PRO A 2 -138.36 50.26 -51.15
N PRO A 3 -138.30 51.22 -52.10
CA PRO A 3 -138.31 52.67 -51.84
C PRO A 3 -139.73 53.28 -51.75
N LYS A 4 -139.77 54.62 -51.63
CA LYS A 4 -140.81 55.59 -52.06
C LYS A 4 -142.15 55.70 -51.31
N LYS A 5 -142.40 56.99 -50.97
CA LYS A 5 -143.63 57.80 -51.17
C LYS A 5 -144.75 57.81 -50.12
N ALA A 6 -145.07 59.06 -49.77
CA ALA A 6 -146.40 59.69 -49.75
C ALA A 6 -147.11 59.94 -48.41
N LYS A 7 -147.15 61.24 -48.09
CA LYS A 7 -148.28 62.05 -47.60
C LYS A 7 -149.58 61.31 -47.24
N GLY A 8 -149.88 61.31 -45.94
CA GLY A 8 -151.01 62.04 -45.35
C GLY A 8 -152.43 61.49 -45.55
N LYS A 9 -153.07 61.09 -44.43
CA LYS A 9 -154.49 61.41 -44.15
C LYS A 9 -154.80 61.31 -42.64
N LYS A 10 -155.61 62.27 -42.18
CA LYS A 10 -156.07 62.50 -40.79
C LYS A 10 -157.01 61.40 -40.27
N GLY A 11 -156.90 61.13 -38.96
CA GLY A 11 -158.06 60.99 -38.07
C GLY A 11 -158.32 59.63 -37.42
N LYS A 12 -158.00 59.51 -36.13
CA LYS A 12 -158.85 59.04 -35.00
C LYS A 12 -157.97 58.89 -33.74
N LYS A 13 -158.41 59.45 -32.60
CA LYS A 13 -157.73 59.30 -31.29
C LYS A 13 -157.77 57.81 -30.91
N ALA A 14 -156.61 57.18 -30.84
CA ALA A 14 -156.42 55.85 -30.26
C ALA A 14 -156.17 55.97 -28.75
N PRO A 15 -156.59 54.99 -27.94
CA PRO A 15 -156.30 54.96 -26.51
C PRO A 15 -154.78 54.89 -26.27
N MET A 16 -154.27 55.56 -25.22
CA MET A 16 -152.86 55.51 -24.86
C MET A 16 -152.52 54.13 -24.29
N LEU A 17 -151.90 53.28 -25.11
CA LEU A 17 -151.19 52.10 -24.64
C LEU A 17 -149.80 52.54 -24.13
N ILE A 18 -149.53 52.32 -22.85
CA ILE A 18 -148.20 52.44 -22.27
C ILE A 18 -147.78 51.02 -21.91
N ASP A 19 -146.69 50.55 -22.53
CA ASP A 19 -146.11 49.21 -22.39
C ASP A 19 -147.09 48.04 -22.58
N GLY A 20 -147.86 48.09 -23.69
CA GLY A 20 -148.76 46.99 -24.09
C GLY A 20 -150.06 46.87 -23.30
N VAL A 21 -150.32 47.73 -22.31
CA VAL A 21 -151.54 47.73 -21.48
C VAL A 21 -152.42 48.95 -21.78
N ASP A 22 -153.73 48.75 -21.95
CA ASP A 22 -154.72 49.81 -22.21
C ASP A 22 -155.07 50.55 -20.90
N THR A 23 -154.56 51.77 -20.76
CA THR A 23 -154.67 52.58 -19.54
C THR A 23 -156.03 53.27 -19.36
N SER A 24 -156.94 53.13 -20.34
CA SER A 24 -158.21 53.88 -20.40
C SER A 24 -159.34 53.36 -19.48
N THR A 25 -159.19 52.18 -18.89
CA THR A 25 -160.19 51.53 -18.02
C THR A 25 -159.70 51.25 -16.61
N MET A 26 -158.47 51.65 -16.30
CA MET A 26 -157.84 51.43 -15.00
C MET A 26 -158.23 52.53 -14.01
N THR A 27 -158.60 52.13 -12.80
CA THR A 27 -158.88 53.07 -11.70
C THR A 27 -157.58 53.74 -11.24
N ARG A 28 -157.65 54.91 -10.60
CA ARG A 28 -156.48 55.71 -10.19
C ARG A 28 -155.41 54.87 -9.45
N ASP A 29 -155.84 54.01 -8.52
CA ASP A 29 -154.93 53.14 -7.76
C ASP A 29 -154.21 52.10 -8.64
N GLN A 30 -154.88 51.60 -9.70
CA GLN A 30 -154.28 50.65 -10.64
C GLN A 30 -153.26 51.31 -11.57
N LEU A 31 -153.48 52.58 -11.96
CA LEU A 31 -152.51 53.37 -12.72
C LEU A 31 -151.30 53.75 -11.85
N GLU A 32 -151.49 54.06 -10.57
CA GLU A 32 -150.39 54.31 -9.63
C GLU A 32 -149.54 53.04 -9.41
N GLN A 33 -150.15 51.86 -9.29
CA GLN A 33 -149.41 50.59 -9.20
C GLN A 33 -148.69 50.21 -10.51
N PHE A 34 -149.28 50.49 -11.67
CA PHE A 34 -148.62 50.23 -12.95
C PHE A 34 -147.43 51.18 -13.18
N ALA A 35 -147.57 52.45 -12.80
CA ALA A 35 -146.46 53.42 -12.82
C ALA A 35 -145.34 53.04 -11.85
N LEU A 36 -145.66 52.48 -10.68
CA LEU A 36 -144.67 51.95 -9.73
C LEU A 36 -143.92 50.75 -10.32
N LYS A 37 -144.62 49.79 -10.94
CA LYS A 37 -143.98 48.64 -11.61
C LYS A 37 -143.05 49.06 -12.75
N LEU A 38 -143.49 49.97 -13.63
CA LEU A 38 -142.66 50.51 -14.71
C LEU A 38 -141.44 51.26 -14.19
N LYS A 39 -141.58 51.94 -13.03
CA LYS A 39 -140.46 52.60 -12.37
C LYS A 39 -139.49 51.57 -11.76
N GLU A 40 -140.00 50.51 -11.13
CA GLU A 40 -139.19 49.40 -10.61
C GLU A 40 -138.46 48.66 -11.73
N GLU A 41 -139.10 48.40 -12.86
CA GLU A 41 -138.48 47.79 -14.04
C GLU A 41 -137.41 48.71 -14.65
N MET A 42 -137.68 50.02 -14.75
CA MET A 42 -136.70 51.00 -15.22
C MET A 42 -135.51 51.15 -14.26
N GLU A 43 -135.74 51.07 -12.95
CA GLU A 43 -134.67 51.04 -11.94
C GLU A 43 -133.86 49.73 -12.02
N ARG A 44 -134.51 48.58 -12.20
CA ARG A 44 -133.84 47.29 -12.40
C ARG A 44 -133.00 47.27 -13.67
N GLU A 45 -133.52 47.74 -14.81
CA GLU A 45 -132.74 47.83 -16.05
C GLU A 45 -131.55 48.80 -15.91
N ARG A 46 -131.69 49.86 -15.10
CA ARG A 46 -130.57 50.74 -14.74
C ARG A 46 -129.52 50.03 -13.89
N GLU A 47 -129.94 49.27 -12.88
CA GLU A 47 -129.05 48.48 -12.03
C GLU A 47 -128.32 47.41 -12.84
N GLU A 48 -129.03 46.68 -13.71
CA GLU A 48 -128.45 45.68 -14.60
C GLU A 48 -127.46 46.32 -15.58
N ARG A 49 -127.80 47.47 -16.19
CA ARG A 49 -126.87 48.21 -17.06
C ARG A 49 -125.62 48.65 -16.30
N ASN A 50 -125.77 49.15 -15.08
CA ASN A 50 -124.66 49.58 -14.23
C ASN A 50 -123.78 48.38 -13.87
N PHE A 51 -124.37 47.26 -13.46
CA PHE A 51 -123.68 46.00 -13.18
C PHE A 51 -122.87 45.52 -14.40
N PHE A 52 -123.47 45.47 -15.59
CA PHE A 52 -122.77 45.07 -16.82
C PHE A 52 -121.72 46.09 -17.28
N GLN A 53 -121.85 47.37 -16.91
CA GLN A 53 -120.79 48.36 -17.14
C GLN A 53 -119.60 48.12 -16.20
N LEU A 54 -119.85 47.93 -14.91
CA LEU A 54 -118.82 47.61 -13.92
C LEU A 54 -118.10 46.31 -14.24
N GLU A 55 -118.80 45.25 -14.61
CA GLU A 55 -118.19 43.97 -15.01
C GLU A 55 -117.36 44.11 -16.30
N ARG A 56 -117.83 44.89 -17.28
CA ARG A 56 -117.05 45.18 -18.49
C ARG A 56 -115.77 45.94 -18.19
N ASP A 57 -115.85 46.97 -17.35
CA ASP A 57 -114.68 47.77 -16.96
C ASP A 57 -113.71 46.93 -16.13
N LYS A 58 -114.21 46.07 -15.24
CA LYS A 58 -113.42 45.09 -14.49
C LYS A 58 -112.70 44.10 -15.41
N ILE A 59 -113.41 43.51 -16.38
CA ILE A 59 -112.79 42.63 -17.39
C ILE A 59 -111.74 43.38 -18.21
N ARG A 60 -112.01 44.64 -18.58
CA ARG A 60 -111.06 45.46 -19.31
C ARG A 60 -109.80 45.76 -18.50
N THR A 61 -109.93 46.13 -17.22
CA THR A 61 -108.78 46.33 -16.34
C THR A 61 -107.97 45.05 -16.14
N PHE A 62 -108.63 43.90 -15.93
CA PHE A 62 -107.92 42.61 -15.86
C PHE A 62 -107.21 42.27 -17.17
N TRP A 63 -107.84 42.52 -18.31
CA TRP A 63 -107.22 42.33 -19.61
C TRP A 63 -106.01 43.25 -19.82
N GLU A 64 -106.11 44.53 -19.46
CA GLU A 64 -105.00 45.48 -19.56
C GLU A 64 -103.84 45.08 -18.62
N ILE A 65 -104.13 44.68 -17.38
CA ILE A 65 -103.12 44.20 -16.42
C ILE A 65 -102.45 42.91 -16.89
N THR A 66 -103.24 41.89 -17.26
CA THR A 66 -102.69 40.60 -17.71
C THR A 66 -101.92 40.72 -19.02
N ARG A 67 -102.35 41.62 -19.92
CA ARG A 67 -101.59 41.97 -21.11
C ARG A 67 -100.27 42.65 -20.75
N GLY A 68 -100.28 43.61 -19.81
CA GLY A 68 -99.06 44.26 -19.32
C GLY A 68 -98.08 43.26 -18.71
N GLN A 69 -98.55 42.39 -17.82
CA GLN A 69 -97.75 41.30 -17.22
C GLN A 69 -97.20 40.33 -18.27
N LEU A 70 -97.98 40.01 -19.31
CA LEU A 70 -97.50 39.19 -20.43
C LEU A 70 -96.41 39.91 -21.23
N GLU A 71 -96.54 41.20 -21.46
CA GLU A 71 -95.53 42.01 -22.16
C GLU A 71 -94.24 42.15 -21.32
N GLU A 72 -94.36 42.34 -20.00
CA GLU A 72 -93.24 42.38 -19.04
C GLU A 72 -92.49 41.05 -18.98
N THR A 73 -93.20 39.93 -18.74
CA THR A 73 -92.59 38.59 -18.71
C THR A 73 -91.93 38.23 -20.04
N ARG A 74 -92.52 38.60 -21.19
CA ARG A 74 -91.89 38.44 -22.50
C ARG A 74 -90.64 39.30 -22.69
N TYR A 75 -90.59 40.46 -22.05
CA TYR A 75 -89.38 41.30 -22.05
C TYR A 75 -88.30 40.69 -21.16
N GLU A 76 -88.66 40.24 -19.95
CA GLU A 76 -87.74 39.56 -19.02
C GLU A 76 -87.13 38.29 -19.61
N VAL A 77 -87.94 37.45 -20.28
CA VAL A 77 -87.43 36.25 -20.97
C VAL A 77 -86.41 36.62 -22.04
N ARG A 78 -86.71 37.62 -22.88
CA ARG A 78 -85.77 38.09 -23.91
C ARG A 78 -84.50 38.69 -23.31
N HIS A 79 -84.62 39.40 -22.20
CA HIS A 79 -83.47 39.94 -21.48
C HIS A 79 -82.61 38.81 -20.91
N LYS A 80 -83.21 37.77 -20.34
CA LYS A 80 -82.50 36.61 -19.82
C LYS A 80 -81.85 35.77 -20.92
N ASP A 81 -82.53 35.59 -22.06
CA ASP A 81 -81.92 34.93 -23.22
C ASP A 81 -80.68 35.70 -23.69
N HIS A 82 -80.75 37.03 -23.74
CA HIS A 82 -79.59 37.86 -24.08
C HIS A 82 -78.47 37.78 -23.03
N GLU A 83 -78.78 37.77 -21.73
CA GLU A 83 -77.78 37.55 -20.67
C GLU A 83 -77.09 36.18 -20.83
N VAL A 84 -77.84 35.13 -21.17
CA VAL A 84 -77.30 33.79 -21.42
C VAL A 84 -76.38 33.78 -22.64
N GLU A 85 -76.78 34.43 -23.74
CA GLU A 85 -75.94 34.58 -24.93
C GLU A 85 -74.63 35.29 -24.60
N MET A 86 -74.67 36.43 -23.91
CA MET A 86 -73.46 37.15 -23.51
C MET A 86 -72.55 36.31 -22.60
N ALA A 87 -73.13 35.55 -21.66
CA ALA A 87 -72.36 34.66 -20.78
C ALA A 87 -71.70 33.50 -21.55
N GLN A 88 -72.37 32.96 -22.57
CA GLN A 88 -71.81 31.94 -23.46
C GLN A 88 -70.68 32.51 -24.32
N GLU A 89 -70.84 33.71 -24.88
CA GLU A 89 -69.78 34.38 -25.64
C GLU A 89 -68.53 34.63 -24.79
N LEU A 90 -68.70 35.07 -23.55
CA LEU A 90 -67.60 35.23 -22.58
C LEU A 90 -66.93 33.88 -22.29
N ALA A 91 -67.69 32.83 -22.01
CA ALA A 91 -67.16 31.50 -21.76
C ALA A 91 -66.39 30.92 -22.97
N ASP A 92 -66.86 31.19 -24.18
CA ASP A 92 -66.19 30.79 -25.42
C ASP A 92 -64.85 31.52 -25.62
N VAL A 93 -64.80 32.82 -25.29
CA VAL A 93 -63.56 33.61 -25.31
C VAL A 93 -62.57 33.07 -24.27
N ASP A 94 -63.02 32.83 -23.04
CA ASP A 94 -62.20 32.26 -21.98
C ASP A 94 -61.67 30.87 -22.34
N THR A 95 -62.51 30.02 -22.91
CA THR A 95 -62.13 28.67 -23.38
C THR A 95 -61.04 28.76 -24.46
N LYS A 96 -61.18 29.69 -25.42
CA LYS A 96 -60.15 29.92 -26.45
C LYS A 96 -58.85 30.42 -25.83
N HIS A 97 -58.91 31.33 -24.86
CA HIS A 97 -57.75 31.85 -24.17
C HIS A 97 -57.01 30.76 -23.40
N ILE A 98 -57.73 29.97 -22.58
CA ILE A 98 -57.17 28.83 -21.84
C ILE A 98 -56.56 27.80 -22.80
N MET A 99 -57.22 27.50 -23.91
CA MET A 99 -56.68 26.56 -24.91
C MET A 99 -55.38 27.08 -25.55
N GLN A 100 -55.29 28.38 -25.83
CA GLN A 100 -54.06 28.99 -26.34
C GLN A 100 -52.93 28.95 -25.30
N GLN A 101 -53.23 29.27 -24.04
CA GLN A 101 -52.27 29.16 -22.93
C GLN A 101 -51.75 27.72 -22.78
N MET A 102 -52.65 26.72 -22.85
CA MET A 102 -52.27 25.31 -22.77
C MET A 102 -51.34 24.90 -23.93
N LYS A 103 -51.64 25.34 -25.16
CA LYS A 103 -50.78 25.09 -26.33
C LYS A 103 -49.40 25.73 -26.18
N HIS A 104 -49.34 26.97 -25.71
CA HIS A 104 -48.06 27.64 -25.45
C HIS A 104 -47.25 26.91 -24.39
N LEU A 105 -47.88 26.54 -23.27
CA LEU A 105 -47.21 25.82 -22.18
C LEU A 105 -46.71 24.44 -22.62
N GLN A 106 -47.47 23.73 -23.46
CA GLN A 106 -47.02 22.46 -24.04
C GLN A 106 -45.81 22.64 -24.96
N TYR A 107 -45.83 23.65 -25.83
CA TYR A 107 -44.71 23.95 -26.72
C TYR A 107 -43.45 24.36 -25.94
N GLU A 108 -43.61 25.21 -24.93
CA GLU A 108 -42.51 25.64 -24.07
C GLU A 108 -41.91 24.47 -23.28
N ASN A 109 -42.75 23.60 -22.71
CA ASN A 109 -42.29 22.39 -22.03
C ASN A 109 -41.56 21.45 -22.99
N GLN A 110 -42.06 21.27 -24.22
CA GLN A 110 -41.41 20.42 -25.21
C GLN A 110 -40.05 20.98 -25.64
N ASN A 111 -39.93 22.29 -25.81
CA ASN A 111 -38.67 22.97 -26.10
C ASN A 111 -37.69 22.82 -24.93
N LYS A 112 -38.12 23.09 -23.69
CA LYS A 112 -37.30 22.90 -22.47
C LYS A 112 -36.79 21.47 -22.34
N ILE A 113 -37.64 20.48 -22.60
CA ILE A 113 -37.21 19.06 -22.61
C ILE A 113 -36.17 18.81 -23.70
N GLY A 114 -36.32 19.42 -24.88
CA GLY A 114 -35.35 19.36 -25.97
C GLY A 114 -34.00 19.96 -25.58
N GLU A 115 -34.00 21.14 -24.97
CA GLU A 115 -32.81 21.85 -24.47
C GLU A 115 -32.09 21.02 -23.40
N ILE A 116 -32.81 20.55 -22.37
CA ILE A 116 -32.22 19.71 -21.31
C ILE A 116 -31.60 18.43 -21.88
N ARG A 117 -32.25 17.80 -22.87
CA ARG A 117 -31.70 16.60 -23.52
C ARG A 117 -30.44 16.92 -24.32
N ALA A 118 -30.41 18.04 -25.03
CA ALA A 118 -29.22 18.47 -25.77
C ALA A 118 -28.07 18.78 -24.82
N GLU A 119 -28.33 19.53 -23.75
CA GLU A 119 -27.35 19.84 -22.70
C GLU A 119 -26.80 18.57 -22.06
N ALA A 120 -27.67 17.65 -21.63
CA ALA A 120 -27.26 16.38 -21.05
C ALA A 120 -26.39 15.55 -22.01
N MET A 121 -26.72 15.54 -23.30
CA MET A 121 -25.92 14.83 -24.32
C MET A 121 -24.54 15.48 -24.52
N THR A 122 -24.45 16.82 -24.49
CA THR A 122 -23.16 17.52 -24.57
C THR A 122 -22.30 17.29 -23.33
N GLN A 123 -22.89 17.34 -22.13
CA GLN A 123 -22.18 17.04 -20.89
C GLN A 123 -21.65 15.60 -20.86
N LEU A 124 -22.47 14.64 -21.31
CA LEU A 124 -22.05 13.24 -21.41
C LEU A 124 -20.87 13.06 -22.37
N LYS A 125 -20.88 13.74 -23.52
CA LYS A 125 -19.75 13.70 -24.47
C LYS A 125 -18.49 14.32 -23.90
N LEU A 126 -18.58 15.48 -23.25
CA LEU A 126 -17.44 16.12 -22.60
C LEU A 126 -16.84 15.21 -21.52
N ALA A 127 -17.68 14.61 -20.67
CA ALA A 127 -17.21 13.66 -19.66
C ALA A 127 -16.54 12.42 -20.29
N GLN A 128 -17.07 11.90 -21.40
CA GLN A 128 -16.45 10.80 -22.14
C GLN A 128 -15.09 11.20 -22.73
N GLU A 129 -14.98 12.37 -23.34
CA GLU A 129 -13.72 12.89 -23.89
C GLU A 129 -12.67 13.10 -22.79
N ASP A 130 -13.06 13.67 -21.64
CA ASP A 130 -12.19 13.84 -20.48
C ASP A 130 -11.69 12.50 -19.93
N HIS A 131 -12.57 11.50 -19.80
CA HIS A 131 -12.19 10.16 -19.37
C HIS A 131 -11.20 9.49 -20.33
N VAL A 132 -11.43 9.62 -21.64
CA VAL A 132 -10.51 9.08 -22.66
C VAL A 132 -9.15 9.79 -22.61
N ALA A 133 -9.12 11.11 -22.38
CA ALA A 133 -7.88 11.86 -22.22
C ALA A 133 -7.09 11.39 -20.99
N GLN A 134 -7.76 11.23 -19.85
CA GLN A 134 -7.16 10.71 -18.61
C GLN A 134 -6.63 9.28 -18.81
N GLU A 135 -7.37 8.41 -19.50
CA GLU A 135 -6.91 7.05 -19.79
C GLU A 135 -5.63 7.05 -20.65
N GLN A 136 -5.57 7.91 -21.66
CA GLN A 136 -4.38 8.05 -22.51
C GLN A 136 -3.17 8.57 -21.73
N GLU A 137 -3.37 9.50 -20.80
CA GLU A 137 -2.31 10.02 -19.92
C GLU A 137 -1.79 8.91 -18.99
N LEU A 138 -2.68 8.16 -18.33
CA LEU A 138 -2.31 7.02 -17.49
C LEU A 138 -1.55 5.94 -18.27
N LEU A 139 -1.91 5.71 -19.53
CA LEU A 139 -1.20 4.77 -20.40
C LEU A 139 0.21 5.28 -20.79
N LYS A 140 0.39 6.59 -20.96
CA LYS A 140 1.71 7.20 -21.18
C LYS A 140 2.56 7.08 -19.92
N ASP A 141 2.05 7.48 -18.77
CA ASP A 141 2.73 7.38 -17.48
C ASP A 141 3.16 5.95 -17.17
N LYS A 142 2.29 4.97 -17.44
CA LYS A 142 2.63 3.54 -17.29
C LYS A 142 3.78 3.11 -18.19
N ARG A 143 3.87 3.63 -19.42
CA ARG A 143 4.98 3.32 -20.35
C ARG A 143 6.28 3.98 -19.88
N ASP A 144 6.20 5.21 -19.40
CA ASP A 144 7.35 5.95 -18.90
C ASP A 144 7.90 5.35 -17.60
N LEU A 145 7.04 5.00 -16.65
CA LEU A 145 7.45 4.28 -15.44
C LEU A 145 8.11 2.93 -15.74
N ARG A 146 7.59 2.19 -16.73
CA ARG A 146 8.23 0.93 -17.18
C ARG A 146 9.59 1.15 -17.82
N ARG A 147 9.80 2.28 -18.51
CA ARG A 147 11.11 2.65 -19.08
C ARG A 147 12.08 3.02 -17.96
N LEU A 148 11.67 3.90 -17.04
CA LEU A 148 12.48 4.30 -15.90
C LEU A 148 12.89 3.11 -15.03
N LEU A 149 11.99 2.15 -14.80
CA LEU A 149 12.31 0.93 -14.07
C LEU A 149 13.41 0.12 -14.77
N ARG A 150 13.32 -0.07 -16.10
CA ARG A 150 14.35 -0.77 -16.87
C ARG A 150 15.70 -0.04 -16.85
N GLU A 151 15.69 1.28 -17.04
CA GLU A 151 16.91 2.09 -16.97
C GLU A 151 17.56 1.98 -15.58
N HIS A 152 16.75 2.02 -14.52
CA HIS A 152 17.24 1.84 -13.17
C HIS A 152 17.83 0.43 -12.96
N ASP A 153 17.14 -0.63 -13.39
CA ASP A 153 17.64 -2.00 -13.29
C ASP A 153 18.98 -2.18 -14.04
N GLU A 154 19.09 -1.63 -15.26
CA GLU A 154 20.34 -1.64 -16.04
C GLU A 154 21.47 -0.89 -15.32
N THR A 155 21.18 0.27 -14.70
CA THR A 155 22.19 0.99 -13.92
C THR A 155 22.64 0.22 -12.68
N HIS A 156 21.75 -0.49 -11.99
CA HIS A 156 22.11 -1.34 -10.85
C HIS A 156 22.96 -2.53 -11.27
N GLU A 157 22.61 -3.19 -12.38
CA GLU A 157 23.42 -4.27 -12.92
C GLU A 157 24.83 -3.80 -13.26
N LEU A 158 24.98 -2.62 -13.89
CA LEU A 158 26.28 -2.02 -14.18
C LEU A 158 27.07 -1.71 -12.90
N GLN A 159 26.43 -1.17 -11.86
CA GLN A 159 27.08 -0.92 -10.57
C GLN A 159 27.56 -2.22 -9.91
N ILE A 160 26.76 -3.27 -9.93
CA ILE A 160 27.14 -4.60 -9.41
C ILE A 160 28.33 -5.15 -10.19
N GLN A 161 28.32 -5.04 -11.53
CA GLN A 161 29.45 -5.49 -12.36
C GLN A 161 30.73 -4.70 -12.05
N GLN A 162 30.64 -3.38 -11.88
CA GLN A 162 31.78 -2.55 -11.49
C GLN A 162 32.34 -2.93 -10.12
N LEU A 163 31.48 -3.18 -9.12
CA LEU A 163 31.90 -3.63 -7.80
C LEU A 163 32.59 -4.99 -7.84
N LYS A 164 32.07 -5.93 -8.66
CA LYS A 164 32.71 -7.24 -8.87
C LYS A 164 34.08 -7.11 -9.53
N MET A 165 34.23 -6.24 -10.52
CA MET A 165 35.53 -5.98 -11.16
C MET A 165 36.53 -5.41 -10.16
N LYS A 166 36.15 -4.37 -9.40
CA LYS A 166 37.00 -3.79 -8.34
C LYS A 166 37.44 -4.82 -7.32
N HIS A 167 36.51 -5.65 -6.84
CA HIS A 167 36.83 -6.71 -5.89
C HIS A 167 37.81 -7.74 -6.48
N ASN A 168 37.66 -8.10 -7.75
CA ASN A 168 38.59 -9.00 -8.43
C ASN A 168 39.99 -8.39 -8.54
N ASP A 169 40.08 -7.09 -8.85
CA ASP A 169 41.34 -6.35 -8.93
C ASP A 169 42.04 -6.31 -7.56
N GLU A 170 41.32 -5.93 -6.50
CA GLU A 170 41.83 -5.93 -5.11
C GLU A 170 42.30 -7.32 -4.68
N MET A 171 41.54 -8.38 -5.02
CA MET A 171 41.92 -9.76 -4.75
C MET A 171 43.17 -10.19 -5.54
N ALA A 172 43.35 -9.71 -6.76
CA ALA A 172 44.53 -9.99 -7.56
C ALA A 172 45.77 -9.28 -6.97
N GLU A 173 45.63 -8.02 -6.57
CA GLU A 173 46.69 -7.25 -5.90
C GLU A 173 47.11 -7.92 -4.58
N ALA A 174 46.16 -8.32 -3.74
CA ALA A 174 46.44 -9.03 -2.50
C ALA A 174 47.18 -10.36 -2.74
N ARG A 175 46.80 -11.12 -3.76
CA ARG A 175 47.50 -12.36 -4.14
C ARG A 175 48.94 -12.08 -4.58
N ILE A 176 49.16 -11.03 -5.38
CA ILE A 176 50.50 -10.64 -5.83
C ILE A 176 51.35 -10.22 -4.63
N GLN A 177 50.79 -9.45 -3.70
CA GLN A 177 51.48 -9.03 -2.48
C GLN A 177 51.88 -10.24 -1.62
N PHE A 178 50.95 -11.16 -1.33
CA PHE A 178 51.28 -12.36 -0.56
C PHE A 178 52.30 -13.26 -1.26
N GLN A 179 52.27 -13.36 -2.60
CA GLN A 179 53.29 -14.10 -3.34
C GLN A 179 54.67 -13.46 -3.23
N ARG A 180 54.75 -12.12 -3.21
CA ARG A 180 56.02 -11.41 -2.99
C ARG A 180 56.53 -11.63 -1.58
N GLU A 181 55.69 -11.41 -0.57
CA GLU A 181 56.04 -11.63 0.83
C GLU A 181 56.50 -13.07 1.11
N ALA A 182 55.83 -14.07 0.53
CA ALA A 182 56.24 -15.47 0.64
C ALA A 182 57.63 -15.72 0.03
N LYS A 183 57.90 -15.19 -1.17
CA LYS A 183 59.21 -15.31 -1.82
C LYS A 183 60.32 -14.63 -1.03
N ASP A 184 60.06 -13.43 -0.52
CA ASP A 184 61.03 -12.68 0.29
C ASP A 184 61.36 -13.43 1.59
N MET A 185 60.35 -14.04 2.22
CA MET A 185 60.53 -14.88 3.40
C MET A 185 61.30 -16.17 3.09
N GLU A 186 61.02 -16.83 1.97
CA GLU A 186 61.77 -18.01 1.51
C GLU A 186 63.26 -17.67 1.30
N LEU A 187 63.54 -16.56 0.58
CA LEU A 187 64.91 -16.08 0.35
C LEU A 187 65.64 -15.79 1.66
N LEU A 188 65.00 -15.08 2.59
CA LEU A 188 65.56 -14.79 3.91
C LEU A 188 65.91 -16.06 4.68
N HIS A 189 65.05 -17.07 4.64
CA HIS A 189 65.30 -18.35 5.32
C HIS A 189 66.40 -19.16 4.63
N GLU A 190 66.48 -19.16 3.31
CA GLU A 190 67.58 -19.78 2.57
C GLU A 190 68.93 -19.14 2.90
N GLU A 191 69.00 -17.80 2.96
CA GLU A 191 70.20 -17.08 3.34
C GLU A 191 70.65 -17.43 4.77
N LYS A 192 69.72 -17.46 5.73
CA LYS A 192 70.01 -17.87 7.11
C LYS A 192 70.50 -19.31 7.18
N MET A 193 69.90 -20.22 6.41
CA MET A 193 70.34 -21.62 6.35
C MET A 193 71.73 -21.77 5.74
N LYS A 194 72.06 -20.99 4.70
CA LYS A 194 73.41 -20.96 4.11
C LYS A 194 74.44 -20.40 5.10
N ALA A 195 74.11 -19.30 5.78
CA ALA A 195 74.98 -18.70 6.80
C ALA A 195 75.29 -19.70 7.93
N LEU A 196 74.27 -20.38 8.46
CA LEU A 196 74.45 -21.38 9.51
C LEU A 196 75.29 -22.57 9.05
N LYS A 197 75.08 -23.06 7.81
CA LYS A 197 75.92 -24.11 7.23
C LYS A 197 77.38 -23.70 7.16
N ASN A 198 77.65 -22.48 6.68
CA ASN A 198 79.02 -21.96 6.58
C ASN A 198 79.67 -21.82 7.97
N GLU A 199 78.91 -21.38 8.98
CA GLU A 199 79.40 -21.26 10.36
C GLU A 199 79.77 -22.63 10.94
N VAL A 200 78.90 -23.63 10.80
CA VAL A 200 79.18 -25.01 11.25
C VAL A 200 80.38 -25.60 10.51
N GLU A 201 80.50 -25.38 9.20
CA GLU A 201 81.63 -25.85 8.42
C GLU A 201 82.95 -25.19 8.85
N LEU A 202 82.92 -23.89 9.16
CA LEU A 202 84.08 -23.18 9.69
C LEU A 202 84.53 -23.74 11.03
N VAL A 203 83.59 -23.97 11.96
CA VAL A 203 83.88 -24.60 13.27
C VAL A 203 84.46 -25.99 13.07
N TYR A 204 83.89 -26.80 12.17
CA TYR A 204 84.41 -28.13 11.86
C TYR A 204 85.84 -28.07 11.30
N ARG A 205 86.13 -27.19 10.34
CA ARG A 205 87.49 -27.01 9.81
C ARG A 205 88.47 -26.57 10.90
N MET A 206 88.07 -25.63 11.76
CA MET A 206 88.89 -25.19 12.88
C MET A 206 89.22 -26.33 13.83
N GLN A 207 88.23 -27.16 14.20
CA GLN A 207 88.44 -28.34 15.04
C GLN A 207 89.36 -29.37 14.37
N MET A 208 89.24 -29.58 13.06
CA MET A 208 90.15 -30.45 12.30
C MET A 208 91.58 -29.92 12.34
N PHE A 209 91.79 -28.63 12.07
CA PHE A 209 93.12 -28.00 12.15
C PHE A 209 93.74 -28.13 13.54
N GLU A 210 92.97 -27.92 14.61
CA GLU A 210 93.45 -28.05 15.98
C GLU A 210 93.87 -29.50 16.30
N VAL A 211 93.10 -30.49 15.83
CA VAL A 211 93.44 -31.92 15.97
C VAL A 211 94.71 -32.25 15.17
N GLU A 212 94.81 -31.78 13.93
CA GLU A 212 95.99 -31.97 13.08
C GLU A 212 97.23 -31.36 13.72
N GLU A 213 97.15 -30.14 14.25
CA GLU A 213 98.25 -29.48 14.95
C GLU A 213 98.67 -30.27 16.20
N ARG A 214 97.71 -30.73 17.01
CA ARG A 214 97.98 -31.60 18.16
C ARG A 214 98.67 -32.90 17.74
N LYS A 215 98.22 -33.53 16.65
CA LYS A 215 98.82 -34.77 16.12
C LYS A 215 100.22 -34.53 15.55
N ASN A 216 100.43 -33.45 14.80
CA ASN A 216 101.74 -33.07 14.27
C ASN A 216 102.73 -32.79 15.39
N THR A 217 102.28 -32.11 16.45
CA THR A 217 103.10 -31.87 17.64
C THR A 217 103.46 -33.18 18.33
N GLN A 218 102.52 -34.12 18.44
CA GLN A 218 102.78 -35.45 18.99
C GLN A 218 103.80 -36.23 18.13
N ILE A 219 103.66 -36.18 16.80
CA ILE A 219 104.61 -36.80 15.86
C ILE A 219 106.01 -36.20 16.05
N GLN A 220 106.13 -34.87 16.12
CA GLN A 220 107.41 -34.21 16.35
C GLN A 220 108.05 -34.62 17.69
N ARG A 221 107.25 -34.69 18.77
CA ARG A 221 107.75 -35.19 20.07
C ARG A 221 108.20 -36.64 19.98
N LEU A 222 107.47 -37.48 19.26
CA LEU A 222 107.81 -38.88 19.08
C LEU A 222 109.11 -39.04 18.26
N ILE A 223 109.29 -38.26 17.19
CA ILE A 223 110.55 -38.20 16.42
C ILE A 223 111.70 -37.79 17.34
N ALA A 224 111.56 -36.70 18.10
CA ALA A 224 112.60 -36.26 19.04
C ALA A 224 112.91 -37.31 20.12
N SER A 225 111.89 -38.01 20.63
CA SER A 225 112.05 -39.12 21.56
C SER A 225 112.76 -40.32 20.93
N HIS A 226 112.48 -40.63 19.66
CA HIS A 226 113.15 -41.69 18.94
C HIS A 226 114.60 -41.30 18.60
N ASP A 227 114.87 -40.06 18.22
CA ASP A 227 116.22 -39.56 17.97
C ASP A 227 117.08 -39.57 19.24
N THR A 228 116.50 -39.20 20.38
CA THR A 228 117.18 -39.32 21.69
C THR A 228 117.40 -40.78 22.05
N ALA A 229 116.39 -41.64 21.99
CA ALA A 229 116.55 -43.08 22.25
C ALA A 229 117.55 -43.75 21.28
N PHE A 230 117.58 -43.33 20.01
CA PHE A 230 118.53 -43.82 19.02
C PHE A 230 119.95 -43.32 19.32
N ASN A 231 120.12 -42.06 19.73
CA ASN A 231 121.41 -41.54 20.19
C ASN A 231 121.87 -42.22 21.48
N ASP A 232 120.97 -42.46 22.43
CA ASP A 232 121.26 -43.20 23.66
C ASP A 232 121.63 -44.66 23.34
N MET A 233 120.93 -45.30 22.40
CA MET A 233 121.26 -46.64 21.92
C MET A 233 122.60 -46.65 21.17
N LYS A 234 122.89 -45.63 20.37
CA LYS A 234 124.16 -45.45 19.68
C LYS A 234 125.29 -45.20 20.68
N ASN A 235 125.06 -44.41 21.73
CA ASN A 235 126.00 -44.17 22.81
C ASN A 235 126.21 -45.45 23.62
N TYR A 236 125.15 -46.17 23.96
CA TYR A 236 125.21 -47.48 24.62
C TYR A 236 125.96 -48.51 23.78
N TYR A 237 125.73 -48.57 22.46
CA TYR A 237 126.51 -49.42 21.58
C TYR A 237 127.92 -48.91 21.36
N ASN A 238 128.18 -47.60 21.38
CA ASN A 238 129.52 -47.05 21.34
C ASN A 238 130.30 -47.40 22.61
N ASP A 239 129.68 -47.28 23.78
CA ASP A 239 130.20 -47.68 25.08
C ASP A 239 130.39 -49.19 25.14
N ILE A 240 129.44 -49.96 24.61
CA ILE A 240 129.62 -51.40 24.39
C ILE A 240 130.70 -51.67 23.36
N THR A 241 130.93 -50.89 22.31
CA THR A 241 132.04 -51.13 21.38
C THR A 241 133.38 -50.72 21.97
N LEU A 242 133.43 -49.73 22.86
CA LEU A 242 134.62 -49.39 23.65
C LEU A 242 134.90 -50.46 24.69
N ASN A 243 133.87 -50.88 25.41
CA ASN A 243 133.93 -51.97 26.38
C ASN A 243 134.20 -53.30 25.67
N ASN A 244 133.63 -53.52 24.48
CA ASN A 244 133.90 -54.65 23.60
C ASN A 244 135.21 -54.49 22.86
N LEU A 245 135.83 -53.33 22.69
CA LEU A 245 137.21 -53.23 22.23
C LEU A 245 138.13 -53.70 23.36
N GLY A 246 137.81 -53.33 24.60
CA GLY A 246 138.41 -53.91 25.81
C GLY A 246 138.15 -55.41 25.94
N LEU A 247 136.92 -55.85 25.69
CA LEU A 247 136.46 -57.24 25.78
C LEU A 247 136.89 -58.05 24.55
N ILE A 248 137.08 -57.48 23.35
CA ILE A 248 137.65 -58.13 22.16
C ILE A 248 139.15 -58.30 22.36
N SER A 249 139.80 -57.41 23.12
CA SER A 249 141.13 -57.68 23.65
C SER A 249 141.13 -58.90 24.59
N SER A 250 140.06 -59.15 25.36
CA SER A 250 139.91 -60.32 26.25
C SER A 250 139.18 -61.54 25.64
N LEU A 251 138.48 -61.38 24.52
CA LEU A 251 137.65 -62.37 23.83
C LEU A 251 138.28 -62.79 22.51
N LYS A 252 139.29 -62.09 21.97
CA LYS A 252 140.27 -62.75 21.08
C LYS A 252 140.93 -63.95 21.77
N GLU A 253 140.90 -63.98 23.11
CA GLU A 253 141.30 -65.10 23.96
C GLU A 253 140.19 -66.16 24.17
N GLN A 254 138.92 -65.85 23.88
CA GLN A 254 137.76 -66.74 24.10
C GLN A 254 136.95 -67.06 22.82
N LEU A 255 137.27 -66.43 21.67
CA LEU A 255 136.69 -66.64 20.33
C LEU A 255 137.14 -67.94 19.66
N GLU A 256 137.95 -68.74 20.35
CA GLU A 256 138.18 -70.13 20.00
C GLU A 256 137.03 -71.04 20.50
N ALA A 257 136.22 -70.59 21.47
CA ALA A 257 135.33 -71.47 22.23
C ALA A 257 133.85 -71.49 21.81
N LEU A 258 133.27 -70.43 21.23
CA LEU A 258 131.81 -70.33 21.07
C LEU A 258 131.33 -70.11 19.64
N ARG A 259 132.06 -70.68 18.67
CA ARG A 259 131.64 -70.82 17.27
C ARG A 259 130.59 -71.94 17.05
N LYS A 260 129.91 -72.41 18.10
CA LYS A 260 129.24 -73.72 18.09
C LYS A 260 127.78 -73.79 18.54
N GLN A 261 127.02 -72.68 18.61
CA GLN A 261 125.62 -72.77 19.03
C GLN A 261 124.70 -71.74 18.35
N SER A 262 124.66 -71.79 17.02
CA SER A 262 123.87 -70.88 16.17
C SER A 262 122.62 -71.54 15.53
N GLU A 263 122.26 -72.79 15.82
CA GLU A 263 121.31 -73.51 14.93
C GLU A 263 120.11 -74.18 15.65
N ARG A 264 119.35 -73.46 16.49
CA ARG A 264 118.16 -74.07 17.16
C ARG A 264 116.82 -73.34 17.11
N SER A 265 116.70 -72.17 16.48
CA SER A 265 115.49 -71.34 16.58
C SER A 265 114.54 -71.37 15.37
N ASP A 266 114.68 -72.33 14.45
CA ASP A 266 113.88 -72.40 13.21
C ASP A 266 112.66 -73.36 13.27
N ARG A 267 112.19 -73.80 14.45
CA ARG A 267 111.13 -74.84 14.55
C ARG A 267 109.73 -74.40 14.99
N THR A 268 109.49 -73.13 15.34
CA THR A 268 108.20 -72.66 15.89
C THR A 268 107.25 -72.00 14.88
N ALA A 269 107.55 -72.07 13.57
CA ALA A 269 106.78 -71.37 12.53
C ALA A 269 105.63 -72.19 11.89
N ALA A 270 105.56 -73.52 12.10
CA ALA A 270 104.63 -74.39 11.36
C ALA A 270 103.27 -74.64 12.05
N GLU A 271 103.18 -74.51 13.37
CA GLU A 271 101.95 -74.82 14.13
C GLU A 271 100.87 -73.72 14.02
N MET A 272 101.26 -72.45 13.86
CA MET A 272 100.30 -71.32 13.76
C MET A 272 99.47 -71.28 12.46
N MET A 273 99.86 -72.03 11.42
CA MET A 273 99.15 -72.01 10.14
C MET A 273 97.95 -72.97 10.07
N ALA A 274 97.85 -73.96 10.95
CA ALA A 274 96.78 -74.96 10.93
C ALA A 274 95.51 -74.51 11.68
N ASP A 275 95.66 -73.75 12.78
CA ASP A 275 94.53 -73.28 13.59
C ASP A 275 93.75 -72.13 12.92
N ASN A 276 94.41 -71.35 12.05
CA ASN A 276 93.79 -70.24 11.33
C ASN A 276 92.79 -70.68 10.24
N ARG A 277 92.81 -71.97 9.85
CA ARG A 277 91.88 -72.53 8.83
C ARG A 277 90.56 -73.05 9.41
N LYS A 278 90.50 -73.40 10.71
CA LYS A 278 89.28 -73.96 11.35
C LYS A 278 88.26 -72.90 11.81
N LEU A 279 88.64 -71.64 11.87
CA LEU A 279 87.81 -70.53 12.38
C LEU A 279 87.04 -69.76 11.29
N LYS A 280 87.25 -70.08 10.01
CA LYS A 280 86.74 -69.29 8.87
C LYS A 280 85.26 -69.57 8.52
N GLU A 281 84.86 -70.85 8.49
CA GLU A 281 83.46 -71.23 8.20
C GLU A 281 82.45 -70.76 9.28
N PRO A 282 82.73 -70.86 10.60
CA PRO A 282 81.84 -70.33 11.63
C PRO A 282 81.68 -68.80 11.57
N LEU A 283 82.74 -68.09 11.14
CA LEU A 283 82.73 -66.64 11.01
C LEU A 283 81.85 -66.20 9.83
N GLU A 284 81.91 -66.89 8.69
CA GLU A 284 81.09 -66.60 7.52
C GLU A 284 79.59 -66.89 7.78
N ALA A 285 79.27 -67.97 8.50
CA ALA A 285 77.89 -68.28 8.91
C ALA A 285 77.31 -67.25 9.92
N ALA A 286 78.12 -66.79 10.88
CA ALA A 286 77.69 -65.74 11.81
C ALA A 286 77.49 -64.37 11.10
N GLN A 287 78.28 -64.08 10.05
CA GLN A 287 78.14 -62.85 9.27
C GLN A 287 76.86 -62.81 8.42
N THR A 288 76.45 -63.94 7.83
CA THR A 288 75.19 -64.02 7.06
C THR A 288 73.97 -63.90 7.96
N GLU A 289 73.98 -64.57 9.12
CA GLU A 289 72.89 -64.49 10.11
C GLU A 289 72.74 -63.07 10.68
N LEU A 290 73.86 -62.38 10.92
CA LEU A 290 73.87 -60.99 11.35
C LEU A 290 73.33 -60.04 10.26
N ALA A 291 73.62 -60.30 8.98
CA ALA A 291 73.06 -59.53 7.87
C ALA A 291 71.53 -59.70 7.74
N ASP A 292 71.01 -60.91 7.94
CA ASP A 292 69.57 -61.17 7.90
C ASP A 292 68.83 -60.58 9.10
N LEU A 293 69.43 -60.62 10.30
CA LEU A 293 68.89 -59.96 11.50
C LEU A 293 68.86 -58.43 11.34
N ARG A 294 69.90 -57.83 10.72
CA ARG A 294 69.90 -56.39 10.40
C ARG A 294 68.77 -56.02 9.44
N ARG A 295 68.55 -56.80 8.37
CA ARG A 295 67.44 -56.57 7.44
C ARG A 295 66.08 -56.66 8.12
N LYS A 296 65.88 -57.65 9.00
CA LYS A 296 64.63 -57.77 9.78
C LYS A 296 64.43 -56.57 10.70
N MET A 297 65.47 -56.12 11.41
CA MET A 297 65.41 -54.90 12.22
C MET A 297 65.01 -53.67 11.41
N GLU A 298 65.59 -53.45 10.23
CA GLU A 298 65.20 -52.32 9.37
C GLU A 298 63.73 -52.36 8.97
N HIS A 299 63.17 -53.55 8.68
CA HIS A 299 61.75 -53.69 8.35
C HIS A 299 60.87 -53.38 9.56
N PHE A 300 61.21 -53.92 10.74
CA PHE A 300 60.51 -53.61 11.98
C PHE A 300 60.55 -52.12 12.33
N GLU A 301 61.68 -51.44 12.12
CA GLU A 301 61.78 -49.99 12.34
C GLU A 301 60.92 -49.18 11.37
N ARG A 302 60.87 -49.57 10.09
CA ARG A 302 59.98 -48.95 9.10
C ARG A 302 58.51 -49.12 9.50
N ASP A 303 58.10 -50.34 9.85
CA ASP A 303 56.72 -50.65 10.23
C ASP A 303 56.33 -49.93 11.52
N ARG A 304 57.22 -49.85 12.51
CA ARG A 304 57.03 -49.09 13.74
C ARG A 304 56.79 -47.60 13.45
N ASN A 305 57.60 -47.02 12.55
CA ASN A 305 57.47 -45.62 12.17
C ASN A 305 56.19 -45.35 11.38
N GLN A 306 55.78 -46.26 10.49
CA GLN A 306 54.50 -46.18 9.77
C GLN A 306 53.32 -46.27 10.72
N LEU A 307 53.35 -47.22 11.67
CA LEU A 307 52.31 -47.36 12.69
C LEU A 307 52.18 -46.11 13.55
N ALA A 308 53.29 -45.48 13.94
CA ALA A 308 53.29 -44.23 14.69
C ALA A 308 52.62 -43.09 13.89
N ARG A 309 52.94 -42.97 12.59
CA ARG A 309 52.31 -41.98 11.70
C ARG A 309 50.81 -42.22 11.54
N LEU A 310 50.40 -43.47 11.34
CA LEU A 310 48.98 -43.84 11.22
C LEU A 310 48.22 -43.57 12.52
N LYS A 311 48.80 -43.87 13.69
CA LYS A 311 48.20 -43.53 14.99
C LYS A 311 48.03 -42.03 15.15
N ALA A 312 49.04 -41.23 14.83
CA ALA A 312 48.94 -39.77 14.88
C ALA A 312 47.83 -39.25 13.95
N ARG A 313 47.77 -39.75 12.71
CA ARG A 313 46.71 -39.39 11.76
C ARG A 313 45.32 -39.80 12.26
N ASN A 314 45.18 -40.99 12.82
CA ASN A 314 43.91 -41.46 13.35
C ASN A 314 43.42 -40.58 14.51
N THR A 315 44.30 -40.24 15.45
CA THR A 315 43.94 -39.32 16.56
C THR A 315 43.55 -37.93 16.08
N TYR A 316 44.16 -37.44 14.99
CA TYR A 316 43.78 -36.17 14.38
C TYR A 316 42.40 -36.24 13.73
N VAL A 317 42.13 -37.28 12.95
CA VAL A 317 40.84 -37.49 12.28
C VAL A 317 39.72 -37.71 13.30
N GLU A 318 39.96 -38.45 14.39
CA GLU A 318 38.99 -38.62 15.48
C GLU A 318 38.64 -37.30 16.17
N LYS A 319 39.63 -36.42 16.37
CA LYS A 319 39.38 -35.07 16.91
C LYS A 319 38.55 -34.22 15.96
N GLN A 320 38.85 -34.26 14.66
CA GLN A 320 38.04 -33.57 13.64
C GLN A 320 36.61 -34.11 13.61
N LEU A 321 36.44 -35.43 13.63
CA LEU A 321 35.12 -36.06 13.62
C LEU A 321 34.30 -35.62 14.84
N LYS A 322 34.90 -35.62 16.04
CA LYS A 322 34.23 -35.13 17.26
C LYS A 322 33.85 -33.64 17.19
N ALA A 323 34.72 -32.81 16.62
CA ALA A 323 34.45 -31.38 16.44
C ALA A 323 33.29 -31.16 15.46
N LEU A 324 33.30 -31.85 14.31
CA LEU A 324 32.22 -31.78 13.33
C LEU A 324 30.90 -32.31 13.89
N THR A 325 30.91 -33.42 14.64
CA THR A 325 29.67 -33.94 15.24
C THR A 325 29.05 -32.93 16.21
N TRP A 326 29.87 -32.27 17.03
CA TRP A 326 29.37 -31.25 17.94
C TRP A 326 28.81 -30.04 17.19
N GLU A 327 29.51 -29.57 16.15
CA GLU A 327 29.02 -28.49 15.30
C GLU A 327 27.68 -28.86 14.64
N THR A 328 27.55 -30.08 14.11
CA THR A 328 26.27 -30.54 13.52
C THR A 328 25.14 -30.60 14.54
N GLU A 329 25.38 -31.05 15.77
CA GLU A 329 24.36 -31.07 16.83
C GLU A 329 23.92 -29.65 17.20
N THR A 330 24.87 -28.71 17.33
CA THR A 330 24.53 -27.31 17.63
C THR A 330 23.72 -26.65 16.51
N LEU A 331 24.05 -26.94 15.26
CA LEU A 331 23.31 -26.44 14.10
C LEU A 331 21.91 -27.05 14.01
N LEU A 332 21.75 -28.34 14.32
CA LEU A 332 20.44 -29.00 14.37
C LEU A 332 19.55 -28.38 15.44
N LEU A 333 20.07 -28.18 16.66
CA LEU A 333 19.33 -27.52 17.73
C LEU A 333 18.88 -26.11 17.34
N ARG A 334 19.78 -25.33 16.71
CA ARG A 334 19.43 -23.98 16.24
C ARG A 334 18.42 -24.00 15.09
N ASN A 335 18.47 -25.01 14.22
CA ASN A 335 17.49 -25.17 13.16
C ASN A 335 16.10 -25.45 13.73
N ASP A 336 16.01 -26.31 14.75
CA ASP A 336 14.76 -26.64 15.42
C ASP A 336 14.15 -25.45 16.17
N THR A 337 14.96 -24.61 16.82
CA THR A 337 14.47 -23.37 17.43
C THR A 337 13.92 -22.40 16.37
N LEU A 338 14.64 -22.20 15.27
CA LEU A 338 14.20 -21.32 14.18
C LEU A 338 12.92 -21.83 13.51
N LYS A 339 12.76 -23.15 13.36
CA LYS A 339 11.51 -23.75 12.85
C LYS A 339 10.33 -23.46 13.76
N LYS A 340 10.50 -23.60 15.08
CA LYS A 340 9.47 -23.28 16.07
C LYS A 340 9.10 -21.80 16.03
N GLU A 341 10.09 -20.90 16.04
CA GLU A 341 9.87 -19.46 15.94
C GLU A 341 9.11 -19.09 14.66
N ARG A 342 9.47 -19.69 13.52
CA ARG A 342 8.75 -19.50 12.25
C ARG A 342 7.29 -19.94 12.34
N GLU A 343 7.03 -21.10 12.93
CA GLU A 343 5.67 -21.63 13.10
C GLU A 343 4.84 -20.75 14.03
N GLU A 344 5.41 -20.29 15.14
CA GLU A 344 4.76 -19.34 16.05
C GLU A 344 4.46 -18.01 15.37
N LEU A 345 5.39 -17.48 14.58
CA LEU A 345 5.19 -16.22 13.85
C LEU A 345 4.07 -16.35 12.81
N LYS A 346 3.98 -17.51 12.16
CA LYS A 346 2.92 -17.80 11.19
C LYS A 346 1.54 -17.84 11.87
N LEU A 347 1.44 -18.53 13.02
CA LEU A 347 0.20 -18.57 13.80
C LEU A 347 -0.23 -17.17 14.24
N LYS A 348 0.70 -16.37 14.79
CA LYS A 348 0.41 -14.98 15.19
C LYS A 348 -0.02 -14.11 14.02
N PHE A 349 0.58 -14.30 12.84
CA PHE A 349 0.19 -13.57 11.64
C PHE A 349 -1.26 -13.88 11.26
N ASP A 350 -1.62 -15.16 11.23
CA ASP A 350 -2.98 -15.59 10.90
C ASP A 350 -4.00 -15.02 11.91
N ASP A 351 -3.68 -15.02 13.21
CA ASP A 351 -4.51 -14.43 14.26
C ASP A 351 -4.71 -12.91 14.05
N VAL A 352 -3.63 -12.17 13.78
CA VAL A 352 -3.69 -10.72 13.54
C VAL A 352 -4.51 -10.39 12.29
N VAL A 353 -4.37 -11.18 11.23
CA VAL A 353 -5.16 -11.01 10.00
C VAL A 353 -6.65 -11.23 10.28
N MET A 354 -7.00 -12.31 11.00
CA MET A 354 -8.38 -12.58 11.37
C MET A 354 -8.97 -11.47 12.25
N GLU A 355 -8.24 -11.00 13.26
CA GLU A 355 -8.69 -9.88 14.09
C GLU A 355 -8.91 -8.59 13.28
N LEU A 356 -8.01 -8.27 12.36
CA LEU A 356 -8.11 -7.08 11.52
C LEU A 356 -9.34 -7.19 10.59
N GLN A 357 -9.55 -8.35 9.97
CA GLN A 357 -10.72 -8.62 9.15
C GLN A 357 -12.02 -8.52 9.96
N GLN A 358 -12.05 -9.05 11.19
CA GLN A 358 -13.21 -8.94 12.07
C GLN A 358 -13.51 -7.49 12.47
N LYS A 359 -12.47 -6.72 12.86
CA LYS A 359 -12.62 -5.30 13.23
C LYS A 359 -13.09 -4.44 12.07
N THR A 360 -12.51 -4.63 10.88
CA THR A 360 -12.92 -3.91 9.66
C THR A 360 -14.31 -4.33 9.20
N GLY A 361 -14.64 -5.63 9.23
CA GLY A 361 -15.97 -6.14 8.94
C GLY A 361 -17.04 -5.55 9.86
N LEU A 362 -16.82 -5.54 11.18
CA LEU A 362 -17.73 -4.92 12.15
C LEU A 362 -17.92 -3.42 11.88
N LYS A 363 -16.82 -2.69 11.58
CA LYS A 363 -16.88 -1.27 11.24
C LYS A 363 -17.72 -1.03 9.98
N ASN A 364 -17.54 -1.85 8.94
CA ASN A 364 -18.30 -1.74 7.70
C ASN A 364 -19.79 -1.98 7.94
N VAL A 365 -20.16 -3.04 8.66
CA VAL A 365 -21.57 -3.33 9.00
C VAL A 365 -22.20 -2.19 9.80
N LEU A 366 -21.47 -1.57 10.73
CA LEU A 366 -21.95 -0.41 11.49
C LEU A 366 -22.16 0.81 10.59
N LEU A 367 -21.25 1.08 9.66
CA LEU A 367 -21.37 2.19 8.71
C LEU A 367 -22.53 1.96 7.74
N GLU A 368 -22.70 0.76 7.20
CA GLU A 368 -23.85 0.38 6.35
C GLU A 368 -25.18 0.57 7.08
N ARG A 369 -25.27 0.11 8.34
CA ARG A 369 -26.47 0.33 9.17
C ARG A 369 -26.75 1.81 9.39
N LYS A 370 -25.70 2.62 9.64
CA LYS A 370 -25.84 4.07 9.81
C LYS A 370 -26.31 4.75 8.53
N ILE A 371 -25.75 4.39 7.38
CA ILE A 371 -26.18 4.89 6.06
C ILE A 371 -27.65 4.52 5.83
N SER A 372 -28.01 3.25 6.00
CA SER A 372 -29.38 2.78 5.81
C SER A 372 -30.39 3.46 6.76
N MET A 373 -29.98 3.80 7.98
CA MET A 373 -30.81 4.58 8.91
C MET A 373 -30.99 6.03 8.41
N MET A 374 -29.89 6.69 8.01
CA MET A 374 -29.91 8.06 7.49
C MET A 374 -30.74 8.16 6.20
N GLU A 375 -30.66 7.17 5.31
CA GLU A 375 -31.47 7.07 4.09
C GLU A 375 -32.97 6.98 4.42
N ARG A 376 -33.37 6.05 5.30
CA ARG A 376 -34.78 5.93 5.74
C ARG A 376 -35.29 7.21 6.38
N GLU A 377 -34.48 7.86 7.21
CA GLU A 377 -34.88 9.15 7.79
C GLU A 377 -34.99 10.26 6.73
N GLY A 378 -34.10 10.27 5.74
CA GLY A 378 -34.16 11.17 4.59
C GLY A 378 -35.46 10.99 3.82
N GLU A 379 -35.79 9.75 3.43
CA GLU A 379 -37.04 9.41 2.74
C GLU A 379 -38.28 9.84 3.54
N LYS A 380 -38.27 9.61 4.86
CA LYS A 380 -39.36 10.05 5.75
C LYS A 380 -39.50 11.57 5.77
N ARG A 381 -38.39 12.31 5.86
CA ARG A 381 -38.40 13.79 5.83
C ARG A 381 -38.89 14.31 4.48
N ASP A 382 -38.49 13.69 3.38
CA ASP A 382 -38.95 14.05 2.03
C ASP A 382 -40.45 13.82 1.84
N LEU A 383 -40.98 12.70 2.35
CA LEU A 383 -42.43 12.44 2.33
C LEU A 383 -43.21 13.47 3.15
N LEU A 384 -42.74 13.79 4.36
CA LEU A 384 -43.35 14.81 5.21
C LEU A 384 -43.31 16.20 4.55
N LEU A 385 -42.19 16.55 3.90
CA LEU A 385 -42.05 17.80 3.17
C LEU A 385 -43.07 17.89 2.03
N LYS A 386 -43.21 16.83 1.22
CA LYS A 386 -44.19 16.74 0.13
C LYS A 386 -45.63 16.86 0.64
N GLN A 387 -45.97 16.18 1.73
CA GLN A 387 -47.31 16.29 2.34
C GLN A 387 -47.61 17.70 2.85
N THR A 388 -46.64 18.33 3.51
CA THR A 388 -46.79 19.70 4.03
C THR A 388 -46.95 20.71 2.89
N GLN A 389 -46.18 20.57 1.81
CA GLN A 389 -46.33 21.39 0.61
C GLN A 389 -47.72 21.27 -0.02
N MET A 390 -48.30 20.06 -0.07
CA MET A 390 -49.67 19.86 -0.56
C MET A 390 -50.73 20.51 0.34
N ILE A 391 -50.56 20.46 1.67
CA ILE A 391 -51.53 21.02 2.63
C ILE A 391 -51.50 22.55 2.65
N CYS A 392 -50.31 23.15 2.59
CA CYS A 392 -50.14 24.61 2.70
C CYS A 392 -50.57 25.39 1.46
N GLY A 393 -50.90 24.73 0.34
CA GLY A 393 -51.37 25.40 -0.89
C GLY A 393 -50.36 26.40 -1.47
N ALA A 394 -49.08 26.25 -1.18
CA ALA A 394 -48.05 27.19 -1.61
C ALA A 394 -47.81 27.07 -3.13
N SER A 395 -47.72 28.20 -3.84
CA SER A 395 -47.35 28.24 -5.25
C SER A 395 -45.99 27.56 -5.45
N GLY A 396 -45.94 26.58 -6.36
CA GLY A 396 -44.74 25.77 -6.62
C GLY A 396 -43.50 26.61 -6.94
N ASP A 397 -43.67 27.72 -7.66
CA ASP A 397 -42.57 28.59 -8.07
C ASP A 397 -41.97 29.41 -6.92
N VAL A 398 -42.81 29.96 -6.04
CA VAL A 398 -42.34 30.75 -4.88
C VAL A 398 -41.60 29.84 -3.90
N THR A 399 -42.14 28.63 -3.69
CA THR A 399 -41.56 27.65 -2.76
C THR A 399 -40.23 27.09 -3.29
N GLN A 400 -40.14 26.80 -4.59
CA GLN A 400 -38.88 26.35 -5.22
C GLN A 400 -37.81 27.44 -5.21
N ASN A 401 -38.17 28.70 -5.47
CA ASN A 401 -37.21 29.80 -5.45
C ASN A 401 -36.65 30.03 -4.03
N MET A 402 -37.51 29.98 -3.01
CA MET A 402 -37.08 30.07 -1.62
C MET A 402 -36.20 28.86 -1.21
N GLN A 403 -36.54 27.66 -1.68
CA GLN A 403 -35.76 26.45 -1.43
C GLN A 403 -34.37 26.51 -2.09
N LYS A 404 -34.26 27.04 -3.31
CA LYS A 404 -32.98 27.28 -3.99
C LYS A 404 -32.12 28.31 -3.27
N GLN A 405 -32.72 29.42 -2.78
CA GLN A 405 -32.00 30.42 -2.01
C GLN A 405 -31.47 29.86 -0.68
N ILE A 406 -32.29 29.09 0.03
CA ILE A 406 -31.86 28.42 1.27
C ILE A 406 -30.75 27.39 0.98
N ALA A 407 -30.88 26.61 -0.09
CA ALA A 407 -29.84 25.66 -0.50
C ALA A 407 -28.51 26.36 -0.84
N SER A 408 -28.54 27.43 -1.63
CA SER A 408 -27.35 28.24 -1.93
C SER A 408 -26.69 28.78 -0.66
N SER A 409 -27.48 29.30 0.28
CA SER A 409 -26.95 29.81 1.56
C SER A 409 -26.35 28.70 2.43
N LEU A 410 -26.94 27.50 2.42
CA LEU A 410 -26.38 26.34 3.12
C LEU A 410 -25.08 25.87 2.47
N ASP A 411 -24.99 25.84 1.14
CA ASP A 411 -23.78 25.47 0.42
C ASP A 411 -22.65 26.47 0.66
N GLU A 412 -22.94 27.77 0.64
CA GLU A 412 -21.97 28.82 1.00
C GLU A 412 -21.46 28.64 2.44
N LYS A 413 -22.35 28.37 3.40
CA LYS A 413 -21.95 28.11 4.78
C LYS A 413 -21.15 26.82 4.93
N ASN A 414 -21.50 25.75 4.21
CA ASN A 414 -20.76 24.50 4.23
C ASN A 414 -19.36 24.67 3.64
N LYS A 415 -19.23 25.39 2.52
CA LYS A 415 -17.93 25.76 1.95
C LYS A 415 -17.09 26.56 2.94
N LEU A 416 -17.68 27.56 3.59
CA LEU A 416 -16.99 28.33 4.62
C LEU A 416 -16.54 27.45 5.80
N ILE A 417 -17.36 26.48 6.23
CA ILE A 417 -16.99 25.52 7.27
C ILE A 417 -15.77 24.70 6.83
N ASP A 418 -15.76 24.21 5.59
CA ASP A 418 -14.65 23.41 5.05
C ASP A 418 -13.38 24.26 4.88
N GLU A 419 -13.50 25.50 4.40
CA GLU A 419 -12.40 26.46 4.33
C GLU A 419 -11.82 26.76 5.71
N LEU A 420 -12.66 27.03 6.71
CA LEU A 420 -12.21 27.28 8.09
C LEU A 420 -11.56 26.03 8.72
N ARG A 421 -12.06 24.84 8.42
CA ARG A 421 -11.43 23.57 8.86
C ARG A 421 -10.06 23.39 8.22
N TYR A 422 -9.95 23.67 6.92
CA TYR A 422 -8.68 23.61 6.22
C TYR A 422 -7.67 24.64 6.77
N GLU A 423 -8.12 25.88 6.99
CA GLU A 423 -7.33 26.94 7.60
C GLU A 423 -6.83 26.55 9.00
N LEU A 424 -7.70 25.98 9.82
CA LEU A 424 -7.32 25.46 11.14
C LEU A 424 -6.22 24.41 11.03
N VAL A 425 -6.37 23.42 10.13
CA VAL A 425 -5.35 22.38 9.91
C VAL A 425 -4.04 23.00 9.41
N ARG A 426 -4.10 23.98 8.52
CA ARG A 426 -2.93 24.68 7.99
C ARG A 426 -2.17 25.42 9.10
N VAL A 427 -2.89 26.10 9.99
CA VAL A 427 -2.29 26.81 11.14
C VAL A 427 -1.69 25.83 12.16
N ILE A 428 -2.37 24.71 12.44
CA ILE A 428 -1.83 23.66 13.32
C ILE A 428 -0.53 23.10 12.75
N LYS A 429 -0.49 22.79 11.45
CA LYS A 429 0.73 22.31 10.79
C LYS A 429 1.85 23.35 10.86
N ALA A 430 1.55 24.61 10.56
CA ALA A 430 2.54 25.69 10.63
C ALA A 430 3.10 25.87 12.06
N HIS A 431 2.25 25.72 13.08
CA HIS A 431 2.66 25.72 14.49
C HIS A 431 3.57 24.54 14.81
N ASP A 432 3.23 23.32 14.39
CA ASP A 432 4.02 22.12 14.66
C ASP A 432 5.38 22.14 13.91
N ASP A 433 5.39 22.60 12.66
CA ASP A 433 6.61 22.80 11.87
C ASP A 433 7.52 23.85 12.55
N LEU A 434 6.94 24.95 13.03
CA LEU A 434 7.67 25.99 13.76
C LEU A 434 8.30 25.41 15.04
N LEU A 435 7.55 24.65 15.84
CA LEU A 435 8.07 23.99 17.04
C LEU A 435 9.23 23.05 16.70
N ALA A 436 9.09 22.22 15.65
CA ALA A 436 10.16 21.35 15.20
C ALA A 436 11.42 22.12 14.76
N THR A 437 11.26 23.28 14.11
CA THR A 437 12.43 24.11 13.75
C THR A 437 13.09 24.75 14.96
N TYR A 438 12.33 25.19 15.97
CA TYR A 438 12.90 25.72 17.21
C TYR A 438 13.61 24.62 18.00
N GLU A 439 13.02 23.43 18.11
CA GLU A 439 13.64 22.25 18.73
C GLU A 439 14.97 21.88 18.03
N SER A 440 14.99 21.91 16.70
CA SER A 440 16.20 21.69 15.90
C SER A 440 17.26 22.79 16.12
N LYS A 441 16.83 24.04 16.31
CA LYS A 441 17.76 25.15 16.57
C LYS A 441 18.32 25.13 17.98
N LEU A 442 17.50 24.82 18.99
CA LEU A 442 17.94 24.70 20.38
C LEU A 442 18.97 23.58 20.54
N THR A 443 18.72 22.43 19.90
CA THR A 443 19.68 21.33 19.87
C THR A 443 20.99 21.71 19.15
N GLN A 444 20.94 22.48 18.05
CA GLN A 444 22.14 23.02 17.39
C GLN A 444 22.97 23.94 18.28
N PHE A 445 22.34 24.71 19.16
CA PHE A 445 23.03 25.58 20.13
C PHE A 445 23.41 24.86 21.44
N GLY A 446 23.18 23.54 21.52
CA GLY A 446 23.54 22.74 22.69
C GLY A 446 22.61 22.89 23.89
N ILE A 447 21.39 23.39 23.68
CA ILE A 447 20.36 23.54 24.71
C ILE A 447 19.44 22.30 24.65
N PRO A 448 19.47 21.39 25.64
CA PRO A 448 18.57 20.24 25.72
C PRO A 448 17.12 20.68 25.88
N GLN A 449 16.18 19.93 25.28
CA GLN A 449 14.75 20.22 25.38
C GLN A 449 14.24 20.18 26.83
N ASP A 450 14.88 19.39 27.69
CA ASP A 450 14.54 19.25 29.10
C ASP A 450 14.82 20.51 29.93
N GLU A 451 15.66 21.43 29.43
CA GLU A 451 16.03 22.68 30.12
C GLU A 451 15.02 23.83 29.89
N LEU A 452 14.03 23.64 29.01
CA LEU A 452 13.01 24.66 28.69
C LEU A 452 12.03 24.92 29.83
N GLY A 453 11.82 23.95 30.74
CA GLY A 453 10.93 24.10 31.90
C GLY A 453 9.43 24.13 31.58
N PHE A 454 9.04 23.95 30.32
CA PHE A 454 7.64 23.79 29.89
C PHE A 454 7.55 22.88 28.66
N GLU A 455 6.43 22.18 28.51
CA GLU A 455 6.13 21.39 27.31
C GLU A 455 5.20 22.19 26.38
N PRO A 456 5.60 22.44 25.11
CA PRO A 456 4.74 23.14 24.17
C PRO A 456 3.48 22.31 23.87
N LEU A 457 2.30 22.93 23.99
CA LEU A 457 1.02 22.28 23.77
C LEU A 457 0.84 21.90 22.29
N ARG A 458 0.82 20.61 21.98
CA ARG A 458 0.46 20.09 20.65
C ARG A 458 -1.01 19.71 20.63
N LEU A 459 -1.77 20.21 19.64
CA LEU A 459 -3.19 19.91 19.50
C LEU A 459 -3.38 18.41 19.16
N SER A 460 -4.15 17.70 19.99
CA SER A 460 -4.27 16.23 20.00
C SER A 460 -4.83 15.60 18.71
N GLU A 461 -4.44 14.34 18.47
CA GLU A 461 -4.58 13.45 17.30
C GLU A 461 -5.95 13.34 16.61
N LYS A 462 -7.02 13.91 17.18
CA LYS A 462 -8.38 13.84 16.60
C LYS A 462 -8.50 14.48 15.21
N HIS A 463 -7.53 15.30 14.79
CA HIS A 463 -7.50 16.00 13.50
C HIS A 463 -6.41 15.50 12.54
N ARG A 464 -5.67 14.44 12.92
CA ARG A 464 -4.51 13.94 12.15
C ARG A 464 -4.88 13.32 10.80
N TYR A 465 -6.14 12.90 10.62
CA TYR A 465 -6.67 12.36 9.36
C TYR A 465 -6.76 13.39 8.21
N LEU A 466 -6.48 14.66 8.49
CA LEU A 466 -6.53 15.77 7.53
C LEU A 466 -5.12 16.27 7.13
N CYS A 467 -4.05 15.65 7.61
CA CYS A 467 -2.68 16.06 7.28
C CYS A 467 -2.30 15.59 5.87
N GLY A 468 -2.49 16.48 4.87
CA GLY A 468 -1.90 16.34 3.54
C GLY A 468 -0.36 16.36 3.54
N PRO A 469 0.28 16.03 2.41
CA PRO A 469 1.70 15.69 2.35
C PRO A 469 2.65 16.79 2.87
N ALA A 470 3.80 16.33 3.34
CA ALA A 470 4.87 17.11 3.94
C ALA A 470 5.35 18.24 3.01
N GLY A 471 5.41 19.44 3.55
CA GLY A 471 5.87 20.64 2.86
C GLY A 471 5.67 21.82 3.81
N LEU A 472 6.77 22.51 4.12
CA LEU A 472 6.76 23.76 4.87
C LEU A 472 5.84 24.75 4.14
N VAL A 473 4.85 25.30 4.83
CA VAL A 473 4.04 26.40 4.29
C VAL A 473 4.87 27.68 4.35
N THR A 474 5.85 27.82 3.46
CA THR A 474 6.53 29.10 3.24
C THR A 474 5.71 29.92 2.25
N LYS A 475 5.13 31.04 2.70
CA LYS A 475 4.74 32.12 1.80
C LYS A 475 6.02 32.73 1.23
N ASN A 476 6.51 32.21 0.11
CA ASN A 476 7.44 32.98 -0.70
C ASN A 476 6.62 34.09 -1.37
N GLN A 477 6.80 35.31 -0.87
CA GLN A 477 6.48 36.53 -1.62
C GLN A 477 7.52 36.73 -2.71
#